data_AF-A0A4Q4D3P8-F1
#
_entry.id   AF-A0A4Q4D3P8-F1
#
_cell.length_a   1.000
_cell.length_b   1.000
_cell.length_c   1.000
_cell.angle_alpha   90.00
_cell.angle_beta   90.00
_cell.angle_gamma   90.00
#
_symmetry.space_group_name_H-M   'P 1'
#
loop_
_entity.id
_entity.type
_entity.pdbx_description
1 polymer ?
#
loop_
_entity_poly.entity_id
_entity_poly.type
_entity_poly.pdbx_seq_one_letter_code
_entity_poly.pdbx_strand_id
1 'polypeptide(L)' 'EWSTPTIEGALRASLIDGLGLKPRLAFGPVRVAVTGSRISPPLFESIELLGRARTLARLDAAL' A
#
# COMPACT_ATOMS: atom_id res chain seq x y z
N GLU A 1 10.78 6.55 8.84
CA GLU A 1 11.07 7.15 7.52
C GLU A 1 9.97 6.78 6.54
N TRP A 2 9.68 7.59 5.52
CA TRP A 2 8.70 7.23 4.47
C TRP A 2 9.44 6.74 3.23
N SER A 3 9.92 5.50 3.28
CA SER A 3 10.72 4.86 2.23
C SER A 3 10.15 3.50 1.86
N THR A 4 10.39 3.05 0.62
CA THR A 4 9.94 1.76 0.08
C THR A 4 10.17 0.59 1.03
N PRO A 5 11.38 0.34 1.58
CA PRO A 5 11.60 -0.80 2.48
C PRO A 5 10.79 -0.69 3.77
N THR A 6 10.59 0.53 4.29
CA THR A 6 9.79 0.76 5.50
C THR A 6 8.30 0.51 5.23
N ILE A 7 7.79 1.00 4.09
CA ILE A 7 6.39 0.84 3.67
C ILE A 7 6.09 -0.63 3.39
N GLU A 8 6.94 -1.31 2.61
CA GLU A 8 6.78 -2.72 2.30
C GLU A 8 6.79 -3.57 3.58
N GLY A 9 7.77 -3.34 4.46
CA GLY A 9 7.87 -4.04 5.74
C GLY A 9 6.61 -3.88 6.59
N ALA A 10 6.12 -2.64 6.75
CA ALA A 10 4.92 -2.36 7.55
C ALA A 10 3.66 -3.02 6.97
N LEU A 11 3.47 -2.98 5.65
CA LEU A 11 2.32 -3.60 4.99
C LEU A 11 2.39 -5.12 5.04
N ARG A 12 3.57 -5.73 4.88
CA ARG A 12 3.75 -7.18 5.02
C ARG A 12 3.47 -7.65 6.45
N ALA A 13 4.09 -7.00 7.43
CA ALA A 13 3.88 -7.34 8.84
C ALA A 13 2.39 -7.24 9.24
N SER A 14 1.70 -6.18 8.78
CA SER A 14 0.30 -5.97 9.15
C SER A 14 -0.66 -6.89 8.38
N LEU A 15 -0.53 -6.97 7.06
CA LEU A 15 -1.52 -7.63 6.21
C LEU A 15 -1.23 -9.13 5.99
N ILE A 16 0.04 -9.50 5.86
CA ILE A 16 0.43 -10.89 5.62
C ILE A 16 0.58 -11.59 6.96
N ASP A 17 1.47 -11.11 7.83
CA ASP A 17 1.77 -11.83 9.07
C ASP A 17 0.64 -11.63 10.10
N GLY A 18 0.15 -10.39 10.25
CA GLY A 18 -0.91 -10.05 11.19
C GLY A 18 -2.29 -10.58 10.83
N LEU A 19 -2.68 -10.49 9.55
CA LEU A 19 -4.02 -10.92 9.08
C LEU A 19 -4.02 -12.24 8.29
N GLY A 20 -2.86 -12.85 8.06
CA GLY A 20 -2.76 -14.11 7.31
C GLY A 20 -3.12 -14.01 5.82
N LEU A 21 -3.16 -12.79 5.25
CA LEU A 21 -3.60 -12.60 3.87
C LEU A 21 -2.52 -13.01 2.88
N LYS A 22 -2.93 -13.69 1.80
CA LYS A 22 -2.05 -13.91 0.65
C LYS A 22 -1.70 -12.56 0.01
N PRO A 23 -0.45 -12.34 -0.46
CA PRO A 23 -0.01 -11.06 -1.04
C PRO A 23 -0.95 -10.50 -2.12
N ARG A 24 -1.50 -11.36 -2.97
CA ARG A 24 -2.45 -10.97 -4.04
C ARG A 24 -3.73 -10.33 -3.49
N LEU A 25 -4.22 -10.81 -2.35
CA LEU A 25 -5.41 -10.28 -1.69
C LEU A 25 -5.08 -9.08 -0.81
N ALA A 26 -3.91 -9.07 -0.18
CA ALA A 26 -3.45 -7.97 0.67
C ALA A 26 -3.20 -6.67 -0.12
N PHE A 27 -2.44 -6.75 -1.22
CA PHE A 27 -1.92 -5.54 -1.88
C PHE A 27 -2.79 -5.03 -3.04
N GLY A 28 -3.72 -5.86 -3.54
CA GLY A 28 -4.66 -5.44 -4.57
C GLY A 28 -5.54 -4.25 -4.15
N PRO A 29 -6.23 -4.32 -3.00
CA PRO A 29 -7.04 -3.21 -2.48
C PRO A 29 -6.20 -1.96 -2.20
N VAL A 30 -5.03 -2.11 -1.56
CA VAL A 30 -4.12 -0.99 -1.29
C VAL A 30 -3.72 -0.29 -2.59
N ARG A 31 -3.39 -1.05 -3.64
CA ARG A 31 -3.07 -0.47 -4.95
C ARG A 31 -4.23 0.33 -5.51
N VAL A 32 -5.43 -0.23 -5.54
CA VAL A 32 -6.60 0.47 -6.09
C VAL A 32 -6.91 1.73 -5.30
N ALA A 33 -6.87 1.68 -3.97
CA ALA A 33 -7.10 2.85 -3.12
C ALA A 33 -6.05 3.95 -3.38
N VAL A 34 -4.77 3.58 -3.52
CA VAL A 34 -3.68 4.55 -3.69
C VAL A 34 -3.59 5.08 -5.13
N THR A 35 -3.75 4.24 -6.16
CA THR A 35 -3.47 4.59 -7.56
C THR A 35 -4.72 4.74 -8.42
N GLY A 36 -5.89 4.31 -7.95
CA GLY A 36 -7.12 4.27 -8.73
C GLY A 36 -7.14 3.18 -9.80
N SER A 37 -6.15 2.29 -9.85
CA SER A 37 -6.01 1.27 -10.90
C SER A 37 -5.56 -0.07 -10.34
N ARG A 38 -5.98 -1.17 -10.99
CA ARG A 38 -5.53 -2.53 -10.63
C ARG A 38 -4.12 -2.84 -11.14
N ILE A 39 -3.67 -2.12 -12.16
CA ILE A 39 -2.35 -2.22 -12.77
C ILE A 39 -1.71 -0.84 -12.69
N SER A 40 -0.53 -0.76 -12.09
CA SER A 40 0.26 0.46 -11.95
C SER A 40 1.74 0.08 -11.84
N PRO A 41 2.67 1.05 -11.80
CA PRO A 41 4.06 0.79 -11.44
C PRO A 41 4.21 0.05 -10.09
N PRO A 42 5.43 -0.33 -9.69
CA PRO A 42 5.69 -0.96 -8.39
C PRO A 42 5.01 -0.20 -7.24
N LEU A 43 4.25 -0.93 -6.41
CA LEU A 43 3.28 -0.34 -5.48
C LEU A 43 3.97 0.49 -4.39
N PHE A 44 5.02 -0.07 -3.78
CA PHE A 44 5.66 0.54 -2.62
C PHE A 44 6.45 1.78 -3.02
N GLU A 45 7.09 1.75 -4.18
CA GLU A 45 7.78 2.86 -4.81
C GLU A 45 6.78 3.96 -5.20
N SER A 46 5.61 3.57 -5.70
CA SER A 46 4.53 4.53 -5.98
C SER A 46 4.02 5.20 -4.71
N ILE A 47 3.91 4.46 -3.59
CA ILE A 47 3.51 5.00 -2.29
C ILE A 47 4.58 5.94 -1.72
N GLU A 48 5.86 5.58 -1.84
CA GLU A 48 6.98 6.43 -1.45
C GLU A 48 6.94 7.77 -2.21
N LEU A 49 6.89 7.71 -3.56
CA LEU A 49 6.86 8.90 -4.42
C LEU A 49 5.63 9.78 -4.19
N LEU A 50 4.48 9.18 -3.88
CA LEU A 50 3.25 9.93 -3.59
C LEU A 50 3.33 10.69 -2.26
N GLY A 51 4.14 10.20 -1.32
CA GLY A 51 4.31 10.75 0.01
C GLY A 51 3.21 10.35 1.00
N ARG A 52 3.53 10.50 2.30
CA ARG A 52 2.70 10.04 3.42
C ARG A 52 1.30 10.63 3.44
N ALA A 53 1.20 11.96 3.42
CA ALA A 53 -0.07 12.66 3.61
C ALA A 53 -1.10 12.27 2.53
N ARG A 54 -0.68 12.28 1.25
CA ARG A 54 -1.56 11.94 0.14
C ARG A 54 -1.91 10.46 0.10
N THR A 55 -0.98 9.57 0.46
CA THR A 55 -1.27 8.13 0.57
C THR A 55 -2.36 7.87 1.61
N LEU A 56 -2.19 8.40 2.84
CA LEU A 56 -3.15 8.18 3.92
C LEU A 56 -4.52 8.77 3.59
N ALA A 57 -4.58 9.97 3.02
CA ALA A 57 -5.85 10.58 2.59
C ALA A 57 -6.58 9.73 1.53
N ARG A 58 -5.85 9.11 0.60
CA ARG A 58 -6.45 8.21 -0.41
C ARG A 58 -6.94 6.90 0.17
N LEU A 59 -6.22 6.33 1.14
CA LEU A 59 -6.65 5.13 1.85
C LEU A 59 -7.93 5.39 2.66
N ASP A 60 -7.99 6.52 3.37
CA ASP A 60 -9.14 6.92 4.18
C ASP A 60 -10.40 7.15 3.31
N ALA A 61 -10.24 7.79 2.16
CA ALA A 61 -11.33 8.00 1.21
C ALA A 61 -11.86 6.72 0.53
N ALA A 62 -11.19 5.58 0.72
CA ALA A 62 -11.56 4.29 0.14
C ALA A 62 -12.26 3.34 1.14
N LEU A 63 -12.45 3.78 2.39
CA LEU A 63 -13.19 3.08 3.45
C LEU A 63 -14.68 3.44 3.41
#